data_AF-A0A6G3ZD48-F1
#
_entry.id   AF-A0A6G3ZD48-F1
#
_cell.length_a   1.000
_cell.length_b   1.000
_cell.length_c   1.000
_cell.angle_alpha   90.00
_cell.angle_beta   90.00
_cell.angle_gamma   90.00
#
_symmetry.space_group_name_H-M   'P 1'
#
loop_
_entity.id
_entity.type
_entity.pdbx_description
1 polymer ?
#
loop_
_entity_poly.entity_id
_entity_poly.type
_entity_poly.pdbx_seq_one_letter_code
_entity_poly.pdbx_strand_id
1 'polypeptide(L)'
;WSQIPSSGTGYVDSDDAKYNVKDGKVAMNWGTHWLIDTIKLAGLHYEKNHRKEDEKKALIHTNDLSLPKGGDTKDHEGHETGLLIDIRLPKQDGTAGGITWESKKEYDRSAAREMIKAFRAQPLFESCFFNDKTLIGEGLCTKLGGHDDHFHIKIKPPKISE
;
A
#
# COMPACT_ATOMS: atom_id res chain seq x y z
N TRP A 1 -2.50 -10.35 -15.24
CA TRP A 1 -3.50 -9.50 -14.60
C TRP A 1 -4.32 -10.38 -13.68
N SER A 2 -4.44 -10.05 -12.40
CA SER A 2 -5.17 -10.86 -11.43
C SER A 2 -5.69 -9.97 -10.31
N GLN A 3 -6.74 -10.43 -9.64
CA GLN A 3 -7.22 -9.82 -8.42
C GLN A 3 -6.29 -10.23 -7.27
N ILE A 4 -6.00 -9.31 -6.34
CA ILE A 4 -5.29 -9.67 -5.12
C ILE A 4 -6.18 -10.59 -4.25
N PRO A 5 -5.61 -11.60 -3.55
CA PRO A 5 -6.36 -12.32 -2.52
C PRO A 5 -6.84 -11.37 -1.42
N SER A 6 -8.03 -11.63 -0.86
CA SER A 6 -8.63 -10.78 0.18
C SER A 6 -7.77 -10.62 1.44
N SER A 7 -6.84 -11.55 1.68
CA SER A 7 -5.81 -11.43 2.72
C SER A 7 -4.65 -12.39 2.46
N GLY A 8 -3.55 -12.18 3.19
CA GLY A 8 -2.43 -13.11 3.28
C GLY A 8 -1.57 -12.78 4.50
N THR A 9 -0.41 -13.42 4.62
CA THR A 9 0.50 -13.16 5.73
C THR A 9 0.93 -11.69 5.74
N GLY A 10 0.62 -10.97 6.82
CA GLY A 10 1.00 -9.57 7.02
C GLY A 10 0.20 -8.53 6.22
N TYR A 11 -0.83 -8.91 5.46
CA TYR A 11 -1.64 -7.97 4.70
C TYR A 11 -3.12 -8.38 4.57
N VAL A 12 -3.98 -7.40 4.30
CA VAL A 12 -5.40 -7.57 4.00
C VAL A 12 -5.84 -6.62 2.88
N ASP A 13 -6.71 -7.09 2.00
CA ASP A 13 -7.36 -6.25 1.00
C ASP A 13 -8.50 -5.46 1.63
N SER A 14 -8.35 -4.13 1.68
CA SER A 14 -9.37 -3.22 2.21
C SER A 14 -10.18 -2.55 1.11
N ASP A 15 -9.83 -2.78 -0.16
CA ASP A 15 -10.55 -2.28 -1.32
C ASP A 15 -11.61 -3.29 -1.79
N ASP A 16 -12.38 -3.79 -0.82
CA ASP A 16 -13.45 -4.75 -1.06
C ASP A 16 -14.70 -4.01 -1.57
N ALA A 17 -15.24 -4.49 -2.68
CA ALA A 17 -16.47 -4.01 -3.29
C ALA A 17 -17.58 -3.77 -2.26
N LYS A 18 -17.72 -4.61 -1.22
CA LYS A 18 -18.76 -4.46 -0.19
C LYS A 18 -18.74 -3.11 0.56
N TYR A 19 -17.57 -2.46 0.64
CA TYR A 19 -17.41 -1.13 1.24
C TYR A 19 -17.51 -0.01 0.20
N ASN A 20 -17.06 -0.28 -1.03
CA ASN A 20 -17.04 0.69 -2.13
C ASN A 20 -18.39 0.85 -2.87
N VAL A 21 -19.32 -0.11 -2.78
CA VAL A 21 -20.67 0.03 -3.38
C VAL A 21 -21.42 1.25 -2.84
N LYS A 22 -21.12 1.68 -1.60
CA LYS A 22 -21.80 2.83 -0.97
C LYS A 22 -21.45 4.17 -1.62
N ASP A 23 -20.26 4.27 -2.22
CA ASP A 23 -19.74 5.49 -2.85
C ASP A 23 -19.79 5.44 -4.39
N GLY A 24 -20.32 4.34 -4.95
CA GLY A 24 -20.38 4.12 -6.40
C GLY A 24 -19.03 3.85 -7.05
N LYS A 25 -17.96 3.65 -6.25
CA LYS A 25 -16.61 3.34 -6.74
C LYS A 25 -16.50 1.86 -7.12
N VAL A 26 -15.88 1.59 -8.27
CA VAL A 26 -15.49 0.25 -8.67
C VAL A 26 -14.26 -0.15 -7.85
N ALA A 27 -14.26 -1.35 -7.26
CA ALA A 27 -13.09 -1.87 -6.57
C ALA A 27 -11.89 -1.95 -7.54
N MET A 28 -10.79 -1.31 -7.16
CA MET A 28 -9.52 -1.23 -7.84
C MET A 28 -8.54 -2.25 -7.26
N ASN A 29 -8.96 -3.49 -7.02
CA ASN A 29 -8.11 -4.51 -6.38
C ASN A 29 -7.42 -5.48 -7.35
N TRP A 30 -7.10 -5.00 -8.56
CA TRP A 30 -6.43 -5.80 -9.59
C TRP A 30 -5.06 -5.26 -9.95
N GLY A 31 -4.18 -6.12 -10.42
CA GLY A 31 -2.88 -5.69 -10.93
C GLY A 31 -2.14 -6.76 -11.71
N THR A 32 -0.89 -6.47 -12.05
CA THR A 32 0.03 -7.47 -12.58
C THR A 32 0.35 -8.52 -11.50
N HIS A 33 0.75 -9.72 -11.92
CA HIS A 33 1.19 -10.73 -10.96
C HIS A 33 2.44 -10.27 -10.20
N TRP A 34 3.29 -9.46 -10.84
CA TRP A 34 4.46 -8.82 -10.22
C TRP A 34 4.11 -7.92 -9.04
N LEU A 35 3.07 -7.08 -9.17
CA LEU A 35 2.60 -6.25 -8.08
C LEU A 35 2.04 -7.11 -6.94
N ILE A 36 1.21 -8.09 -7.27
CA ILE A 36 0.59 -8.98 -6.28
C ILE A 36 1.64 -9.78 -5.51
N ASP A 37 2.66 -10.31 -6.19
CA ASP A 37 3.74 -11.03 -5.54
C ASP A 37 4.62 -10.09 -4.69
N THR A 38 4.83 -8.85 -5.14
CA THR A 38 5.50 -7.82 -4.34
C THR A 38 4.74 -7.54 -3.04
N ILE A 39 3.41 -7.39 -3.09
CA ILE A 39 2.57 -7.17 -1.90
C ILE A 39 2.65 -8.37 -0.95
N LYS A 40 2.55 -9.61 -1.47
CA LYS A 40 2.67 -10.82 -0.65
C LYS A 40 4.03 -10.92 0.04
N LEU A 41 5.11 -10.64 -0.67
CA LEU A 41 6.47 -10.69 -0.14
C LEU A 41 6.72 -9.57 0.88
N ALA A 42 6.21 -8.36 0.63
CA ALA A 42 6.24 -7.25 1.58
C ALA A 42 5.45 -7.59 2.85
N GLY A 43 4.25 -8.17 2.71
CA GLY A 43 3.44 -8.66 3.83
C GLY A 43 4.18 -9.71 4.67
N LEU A 44 4.76 -10.73 4.03
CA LEU A 44 5.57 -11.73 4.71
C LEU A 44 6.77 -11.12 5.44
N HIS A 45 7.47 -10.17 4.80
CA HIS A 45 8.60 -9.47 5.38
C HIS A 45 8.18 -8.64 6.60
N TYR A 46 7.10 -7.88 6.50
CA TYR A 46 6.56 -7.06 7.58
C TYR A 46 6.10 -7.92 8.76
N GLU A 47 5.36 -9.00 8.48
CA GLU A 47 4.91 -9.94 9.51
C GLU A 47 6.09 -10.50 10.30
N LYS A 48 7.06 -11.08 9.57
CA LYS A 48 8.20 -11.77 10.17
C LYS A 48 9.08 -10.84 11.01
N ASN A 49 9.32 -9.63 10.53
CA ASN A 49 10.34 -8.75 11.10
C ASN A 49 9.78 -7.67 12.03
N HIS A 50 8.45 -7.47 12.08
CA HIS A 50 7.87 -6.37 12.86
C HIS A 50 6.58 -6.70 13.63
N ARG A 51 5.70 -7.53 13.06
CA ARG A 51 4.36 -7.75 13.64
C ARG A 51 4.25 -9.03 14.45
N LYS A 52 5.04 -10.07 14.17
CA LYS A 52 4.95 -11.38 14.84
C LYS A 52 5.07 -11.30 16.38
N GLU A 53 5.84 -10.34 16.89
CA GLU A 53 6.02 -10.14 18.34
C GLU A 53 5.05 -9.11 18.95
N ASP A 54 4.27 -8.43 18.10
CA ASP A 54 3.29 -7.41 18.48
C ASP A 54 2.09 -7.45 17.53
N GLU A 55 1.26 -8.49 17.69
CA GLU A 55 0.12 -8.76 16.80
C GLU A 55 -0.95 -7.66 16.81
N LYS A 56 -0.88 -6.74 17.78
CA LYS A 56 -1.76 -5.56 17.89
C LYS A 56 -1.44 -4.52 16.83
N LYS A 57 -0.25 -4.55 16.22
CA LYS A 57 0.06 -3.67 15.09
C LYS A 57 -0.81 -4.01 13.90
N ALA A 58 -1.20 -2.98 13.18
CA ALA A 58 -1.98 -3.12 11.96
C ALA A 58 -1.24 -4.00 10.95
N LEU A 59 -2.02 -4.80 10.22
CA LEU A 59 -1.58 -5.43 8.98
C LEU A 59 -1.30 -4.35 7.92
N ILE A 60 -0.67 -4.72 6.81
CA ILE A 60 -0.68 -3.87 5.62
C ILE A 60 -2.09 -3.89 5.02
N HIS A 61 -2.79 -2.76 5.06
CA HIS A 61 -4.11 -2.60 4.45
C HIS A 61 -3.96 -2.02 3.05
N THR A 62 -4.17 -2.84 2.02
CA THR A 62 -4.18 -2.35 0.62
C THR A 62 -5.44 -1.54 0.36
N ASN A 63 -5.31 -0.51 -0.47
CA ASN A 63 -6.39 0.31 -1.01
C ASN A 63 -6.40 0.15 -2.53
N ASP A 64 -6.32 1.24 -3.29
CA ASP A 64 -6.38 1.24 -4.75
C ASP A 64 -5.13 0.59 -5.37
N LEU A 65 -5.32 -0.50 -6.12
CA LEU A 65 -4.42 -1.00 -7.15
C LEU A 65 -4.94 -0.49 -8.50
N SER A 66 -5.44 -1.35 -9.38
CA SER A 66 -5.99 -0.99 -10.69
C SER A 66 -7.37 -1.62 -10.93
N LEU A 67 -8.09 -1.09 -11.92
CA LEU A 67 -9.34 -1.68 -12.42
C LEU A 67 -9.13 -3.09 -13.01
N PRO A 68 -10.16 -3.94 -13.16
CA PRO A 68 -10.00 -5.33 -13.66
C PRO A 68 -9.34 -5.52 -15.03
N LYS A 69 -9.10 -4.45 -15.80
CA LYS A 69 -8.35 -4.48 -17.06
C LYS A 69 -7.35 -3.32 -17.18
N GLY A 70 -7.01 -2.67 -16.07
CA GLY A 70 -6.30 -1.40 -16.06
C GLY A 70 -7.12 -0.27 -16.71
N GLY A 71 -6.42 0.74 -17.22
CA GLY A 71 -7.03 1.90 -17.89
C GLY A 71 -7.27 3.08 -16.95
N ASP A 72 -7.72 4.19 -17.55
CA ASP A 72 -7.82 5.50 -16.91
C ASP A 72 -8.68 5.50 -15.66
N THR A 73 -8.12 6.06 -14.58
CA THR A 73 -8.73 6.21 -13.27
C THR A 73 -8.78 7.70 -12.98
N LYS A 74 -9.88 8.35 -13.39
CA LYS A 74 -10.06 9.83 -13.40
C LYS A 74 -9.62 10.56 -12.13
N ASP A 75 -9.73 9.90 -10.98
CA ASP A 75 -9.44 10.49 -9.67
C ASP A 75 -8.11 10.00 -9.06
N HIS A 76 -7.39 9.07 -9.71
CA HIS A 76 -6.20 8.39 -9.20
C HIS A 76 -5.18 8.15 -10.33
N GLU A 77 -4.48 9.21 -10.76
CA GLU A 77 -3.47 9.13 -11.83
C GLU A 77 -2.36 8.11 -11.49
N GLY A 78 -1.97 7.28 -12.46
CA GLY A 78 -0.88 6.30 -12.35
C GLY A 78 -1.35 4.85 -12.08
N HIS A 79 -2.58 4.68 -11.62
CA HIS A 79 -3.16 3.37 -11.30
C HIS A 79 -3.65 2.58 -12.52
N GLU A 80 -3.28 2.97 -13.74
CA GLU A 80 -3.83 2.38 -14.97
C GLU A 80 -3.15 1.05 -15.37
N THR A 81 -1.95 0.79 -14.83
CA THR A 81 -1.03 -0.22 -15.37
C THR A 81 -0.87 -1.48 -14.52
N GLY A 82 -1.46 -1.53 -13.32
CA GLY A 82 -1.33 -2.68 -12.41
C GLY A 82 0.06 -2.81 -11.78
N LEU A 83 0.78 -1.69 -11.66
CA LEU A 83 2.12 -1.59 -11.09
C LEU A 83 2.18 -0.68 -9.85
N LEU A 84 1.04 -0.10 -9.46
CA LEU A 84 0.93 0.86 -8.38
C LEU A 84 -0.06 0.35 -7.33
N ILE A 85 0.18 0.70 -6.06
CA ILE A 85 -0.66 0.34 -4.93
C ILE A 85 -0.66 1.47 -3.90
N ASP A 86 -1.87 1.83 -3.46
CA ASP A 86 -2.07 2.67 -2.28
C ASP A 86 -2.23 1.82 -1.02
N ILE A 87 -1.57 2.23 0.05
CA ILE A 87 -1.62 1.55 1.36
C ILE A 87 -2.17 2.52 2.39
N ARG A 88 -3.21 2.10 3.11
CA ARG A 88 -3.84 2.92 4.16
C ARG A 88 -2.90 3.12 5.34
N LEU A 89 -2.96 4.30 5.97
CA LEU A 89 -2.12 4.58 7.15
C LEU A 89 -2.49 3.67 8.33
N PRO A 90 -1.52 3.02 8.98
CA PRO A 90 -1.75 2.23 10.18
C PRO A 90 -2.04 3.13 11.39
N LYS A 91 -2.88 2.62 12.29
CA LYS A 91 -3.21 3.25 13.55
C LYS A 91 -2.61 2.52 14.74
N GLN A 92 -2.44 3.25 15.84
CA GLN A 92 -1.96 2.75 17.13
C GLN A 92 -2.86 1.66 17.73
N ASP A 93 -4.14 1.60 17.33
CA ASP A 93 -5.11 0.60 17.79
C ASP A 93 -5.13 -0.68 16.94
N GLY A 94 -4.25 -0.79 15.95
CA GLY A 94 -4.16 -1.94 15.06
C GLY A 94 -5.08 -1.89 13.83
N THR A 95 -5.85 -0.82 13.66
CA THR A 95 -6.66 -0.57 12.46
C THR A 95 -5.92 0.28 11.42
N ALA A 96 -6.54 0.60 10.28
CA ALA A 96 -5.94 1.45 9.26
C ALA A 96 -6.95 2.36 8.52
N GLY A 97 -6.45 3.49 8.01
CA GLY A 97 -7.18 4.44 7.16
C GLY A 97 -8.08 5.44 7.90
N GLY A 98 -8.62 6.42 7.16
CA GLY A 98 -9.47 7.48 7.72
C GLY A 98 -8.73 8.48 8.62
N ILE A 99 -7.42 8.60 8.43
CA ILE A 99 -6.52 9.50 9.17
C ILE A 99 -5.47 10.06 8.21
N THR A 100 -4.81 11.15 8.60
CA THR A 100 -3.61 11.64 7.91
C THR A 100 -2.37 11.45 8.78
N TRP A 101 -1.17 11.67 8.22
CA TRP A 101 0.08 11.64 8.99
C TRP A 101 0.12 12.72 10.11
N GLU A 102 -0.74 13.73 10.04
CA GLU A 102 -0.91 14.77 11.06
C GLU A 102 -1.80 14.33 12.23
N SER A 103 -2.51 13.19 12.13
CA SER A 103 -3.32 12.60 13.21
C SER A 103 -2.44 11.98 14.31
N LYS A 104 -1.64 12.80 15.00
CA LYS A 104 -0.54 12.39 15.90
C LYS A 104 -0.89 11.36 16.98
N LYS A 105 -2.15 11.32 17.43
CA LYS A 105 -2.61 10.37 18.46
C LYS A 105 -2.99 9.00 17.90
N GLU A 106 -3.51 8.97 16.69
CA GLU A 106 -4.01 7.75 16.06
C GLU A 106 -2.96 7.12 15.14
N TYR A 107 -2.17 7.93 14.44
CA TYR A 107 -1.23 7.46 13.44
C TYR A 107 -0.05 6.69 14.06
N ASP A 108 0.17 5.46 13.60
CA ASP A 108 1.36 4.69 13.92
C ASP A 108 2.46 4.87 12.87
N ARG A 109 3.23 5.95 13.05
CA ARG A 109 4.41 6.22 12.23
C ARG A 109 5.45 5.10 12.28
N SER A 110 5.55 4.38 13.40
CA SER A 110 6.51 3.29 13.54
C SER A 110 6.14 2.13 12.64
N ALA A 111 4.88 1.68 12.69
CA ALA A 111 4.37 0.67 11.77
C ALA A 111 4.47 1.14 10.31
N ALA A 112 4.09 2.38 10.01
CA ALA A 112 4.18 2.95 8.66
C ALA A 112 5.60 2.86 8.08
N ARG A 113 6.60 3.26 8.87
CA ARG A 113 8.01 3.17 8.51
C ARG A 113 8.40 1.75 8.12
N GLU A 114 8.01 0.77 8.91
CA GLU A 114 8.39 -0.63 8.69
C GLU A 114 7.61 -1.27 7.53
N MET A 115 6.37 -0.84 7.28
CA MET A 115 5.63 -1.22 6.07
C MET A 115 6.33 -0.71 4.81
N ILE A 116 6.73 0.56 4.77
CA ILE A 116 7.46 1.14 3.63
C ILE A 116 8.80 0.42 3.41
N LYS A 117 9.54 0.14 4.49
CA LYS A 117 10.79 -0.65 4.40
C LYS A 117 10.54 -2.06 3.89
N ALA A 118 9.45 -2.70 4.28
CA ALA A 118 9.09 -4.03 3.78
C ALA A 118 8.86 -4.04 2.27
N PHE A 119 8.21 -3.00 1.71
CA PHE A 119 8.11 -2.84 0.26
C PHE A 119 9.46 -2.52 -0.38
N ARG A 120 10.26 -1.63 0.22
CA ARG A 120 11.59 -1.27 -0.28
C ARG A 120 12.57 -2.44 -0.31
N ALA A 121 12.38 -3.44 0.52
CA ALA A 121 13.16 -4.67 0.51
C ALA A 121 12.86 -5.58 -0.70
N GLN A 122 11.81 -5.30 -1.48
CA GLN A 122 11.40 -6.14 -2.60
C GLN A 122 12.13 -5.78 -3.90
N PRO A 123 12.45 -6.76 -4.77
CA PRO A 123 13.29 -6.53 -5.95
C PRO A 123 12.74 -5.53 -6.97
N LEU A 124 11.41 -5.41 -7.05
CA LEU A 124 10.74 -4.56 -8.03
C LEU A 124 10.35 -3.19 -7.48
N PHE A 125 10.65 -2.87 -6.21
CA PHE A 125 10.33 -1.54 -5.67
C PHE A 125 10.97 -0.41 -6.49
N GLU A 126 10.18 0.62 -6.81
CA GLU A 126 10.63 1.81 -7.54
C GLU A 126 10.64 3.04 -6.65
N SER A 127 9.47 3.40 -6.12
CA SER A 127 9.27 4.64 -5.38
C SER A 127 8.11 4.54 -4.40
N CYS A 128 8.12 5.44 -3.42
CA CYS A 128 7.02 5.66 -2.50
C CYS A 128 6.74 7.17 -2.39
N PHE A 129 5.49 7.57 -2.62
CA PHE A 129 5.01 8.93 -2.35
C PHE A 129 4.20 8.95 -1.06
N PHE A 130 4.57 9.85 -0.16
CA PHE A 130 3.90 10.07 1.12
C PHE A 130 4.41 11.36 1.77
N ASN A 131 3.52 12.10 2.43
CA ASN A 131 3.80 13.46 2.91
C ASN A 131 4.26 13.57 4.37
N ASP A 132 4.42 12.46 5.10
CA ASP A 132 5.03 12.52 6.43
C ASP A 132 6.46 13.04 6.36
N LYS A 133 6.65 14.26 6.87
CA LYS A 133 7.93 14.98 6.90
C LYS A 133 9.05 14.19 7.57
N THR A 134 8.72 13.34 8.54
CA THR A 134 9.71 12.49 9.23
C THR A 134 10.23 11.41 8.30
N LEU A 135 9.32 10.66 7.65
CA LEU A 135 9.70 9.58 6.75
C LEU A 135 10.35 10.08 5.45
N ILE A 136 9.98 11.29 5.00
CA ILE A 136 10.71 12.00 3.94
C ILE A 136 12.14 12.33 4.42
N GLY A 137 12.29 12.86 5.63
CA GLY A 137 13.62 13.16 6.21
C GLY A 137 14.51 11.92 6.38
N GLU A 138 13.90 10.74 6.54
CA GLU A 138 14.58 9.44 6.56
C GLU A 138 14.90 8.89 5.16
N GLY A 139 14.49 9.59 4.09
CA GLY A 139 14.70 9.17 2.71
C GLY A 139 13.88 7.94 2.30
N LEU A 140 12.73 7.70 2.95
CA LEU A 140 11.83 6.60 2.65
C LEU A 140 10.76 6.96 1.62
N CYS A 141 10.36 8.22 1.57
CA CYS A 141 9.27 8.70 0.72
C CYS A 141 9.63 10.02 0.03
N THR A 142 8.94 10.32 -1.07
CA THR A 142 8.97 11.63 -1.73
C THR A 142 7.62 12.32 -1.55
N LYS A 143 7.65 13.63 -1.33
CA LYS A 143 6.43 14.44 -1.22
C LYS A 143 5.69 14.51 -2.56
N LEU A 144 4.38 14.29 -2.56
CA LEU A 144 3.50 14.52 -3.71
C LEU A 144 2.10 14.98 -3.22
N GLY A 145 1.46 15.89 -3.95
CA GLY A 145 0.13 16.39 -3.57
C GLY A 145 -0.88 15.24 -3.44
N GLY A 146 -1.77 15.29 -2.43
CA GLY A 146 -2.81 14.26 -2.22
C GLY A 146 -2.38 13.04 -1.38
N HIS A 147 -1.13 12.95 -0.95
CA HIS A 147 -0.59 11.76 -0.26
C HIS A 147 -0.42 11.97 1.25
N ASP A 148 -1.43 12.57 1.90
CA ASP A 148 -1.41 12.82 3.34
C ASP A 148 -2.01 11.65 4.16
N ASP A 149 -2.81 10.78 3.53
CA ASP A 149 -3.65 9.75 4.14
C ASP A 149 -3.40 8.31 3.62
N HIS A 150 -2.39 8.12 2.76
CA HIS A 150 -1.94 6.83 2.27
C HIS A 150 -0.50 6.88 1.77
N PHE A 151 0.16 5.72 1.68
CA PHE A 151 1.43 5.57 0.94
C PHE A 151 1.10 5.11 -0.47
N HIS A 152 1.59 5.81 -1.47
CA HIS A 152 1.48 5.38 -2.86
C HIS A 152 2.80 4.73 -3.31
N ILE A 153 2.76 3.45 -3.62
CA ILE A 153 3.95 2.66 -3.95
C ILE A 153 3.90 2.26 -5.41
N LYS A 154 5.02 2.46 -6.10
CA LYS A 154 5.23 2.04 -7.48
C LYS A 154 6.26 0.92 -7.54
N ILE A 155 5.99 -0.08 -8.38
CA ILE A 155 6.97 -1.09 -8.76
C ILE A 155 7.42 -0.90 -10.22
N LYS A 156 8.65 -1.36 -10.50
CA LYS A 156 9.15 -1.50 -11.86
C LYS A 156 8.55 -2.75 -12.50
N PRO A 157 8.26 -2.72 -13.81
CA PRO A 157 8.12 -3.98 -14.54
C PRO A 157 9.45 -4.76 -14.45
N PRO A 158 9.41 -6.11 -14.49
CA PRO A 158 10.64 -6.88 -14.53
C PRO A 158 11.45 -6.52 -15.77
N LYS A 159 12.78 -6.52 -15.63
CA LYS A 159 13.67 -6.40 -16.77
C LYS A 159 13.57 -7.68 -17.61
N ILE A 160 13.40 -7.54 -18.91
CA ILE A 160 13.65 -8.63 -19.85
C ILE A 160 15.17 -8.83 -19.84
N SER A 161 15.63 -10.05 -19.57
CA SER A 161 17.05 -10.38 -19.76
C SER A 161 17.34 -10.35 -21.25
N GLU A 162 18.42 -9.68 -21.64
CA GLU A 162 19.00 -9.79 -22.99
C GLU A 162 19.55 -11.20 -23.24
#